data_AF-A0A975WFP0-F1
#
_entry.id   AF-A0A975WFP0-F1
#
_cell.length_a   1.000
_cell.length_b   1.000
_cell.length_c   1.000
_cell.angle_alpha   90.00
_cell.angle_beta   90.00
_cell.angle_gamma   90.00
#
_symmetry.space_group_name_H-M   'P 1'
#
loop_
_entity.id
_entity.type
_entity.pdbx_description
1 polymer ?
#
loop_
_entity_poly.entity_id
_entity_poly.type
_entity_poly.pdbx_seq_one_letter_code
_entity_poly.pdbx_strand_id
1 'polypeptide(L)'
;MSYESEKLAAALKVSREKKGLSQRALSARSGVPQSHISKIESGAVNLTVSSLTAIANALDLELALVPRKAAPAVRTITRSVNDAPKATPEARKEIARLARQLEHIQSLKIDSLAFEKLQRQFRELRQFENLIRNTDTLRSIREALKAVEGPAGVAALQDASKQMNSLRNLLAQGVGDEERTRVPRPAYRLDGDNDE
;
A
#
# COMPACT_ATOMS: atom_id res chain seq x y z
N MET A 1 21.33 -5.94 27.06
CA MET A 1 21.08 -6.99 26.04
C MET A 1 19.59 -7.27 25.81
N SER A 2 18.70 -7.12 26.81
CA SER A 2 17.22 -7.30 26.67
C SER A 2 16.56 -6.45 25.56
N TYR A 3 17.08 -5.23 25.35
CA TYR A 3 16.46 -4.24 24.47
C TYR A 3 16.44 -4.64 22.97
N GLU A 4 17.42 -5.40 22.50
CA GLU A 4 17.48 -5.80 21.08
C GLU A 4 16.59 -7.02 20.80
N SER A 5 16.48 -7.96 21.74
CA SER A 5 15.53 -9.07 21.65
C SER A 5 14.08 -8.60 21.73
N GLU A 6 13.79 -7.59 22.54
CA GLU A 6 12.45 -6.97 22.64
C GLU A 6 12.06 -6.31 21.31
N LYS A 7 12.98 -5.59 20.65
CA LYS A 7 12.74 -5.01 19.32
C LYS A 7 12.44 -6.08 18.28
N LEU A 8 13.17 -7.19 18.29
CA LEU A 8 12.92 -8.33 17.39
C LEU A 8 11.55 -8.95 17.65
N ALA A 9 11.20 -9.21 18.92
CA ALA A 9 9.90 -9.74 19.29
C ALA A 9 8.74 -8.82 18.87
N ALA A 10 8.90 -7.51 19.06
CA ALA A 10 7.93 -6.51 18.61
C ALA A 10 7.78 -6.51 17.08
N ALA A 11 8.88 -6.63 16.33
CA ALA A 11 8.85 -6.71 14.87
C ALA A 11 8.13 -7.97 14.36
N LEU A 12 8.33 -9.12 15.02
CA LEU A 12 7.60 -10.36 14.71
C LEU A 12 6.10 -10.20 14.99
N LYS A 13 5.73 -9.60 16.13
CA LYS A 13 4.33 -9.32 16.48
C LYS A 13 3.64 -8.45 15.42
N VAL A 14 4.27 -7.34 15.04
CA VAL A 14 3.74 -6.44 13.99
C VAL A 14 3.58 -7.17 12.66
N SER A 15 4.53 -8.05 12.31
CA SER A 15 4.46 -8.83 11.08
C SER A 15 3.33 -9.87 11.11
N ARG A 16 3.11 -10.51 12.26
CA ARG A 16 1.95 -11.41 12.49
C ARG A 16 0.63 -10.66 12.30
N GLU A 17 0.50 -9.49 12.91
CA GLU A 17 -0.71 -8.66 12.86
C GLU A 17 -0.99 -8.16 11.44
N LYS A 18 0.04 -7.73 10.69
CA LYS A 18 -0.09 -7.35 9.28
C LYS A 18 -0.61 -8.48 8.39
N LYS A 19 -0.31 -9.74 8.73
CA LYS A 19 -0.83 -10.92 8.04
C LYS A 19 -2.21 -11.38 8.54
N GLY A 20 -2.81 -10.68 9.51
CA GLY A 20 -4.08 -11.06 10.10
C GLY A 20 -4.05 -12.39 10.84
N LEU A 21 -2.86 -12.86 11.26
CA LEU A 21 -2.73 -14.15 11.93
C LEU A 21 -2.96 -14.01 13.43
N SER A 22 -3.76 -14.90 14.01
CA SER A 22 -3.79 -15.07 15.46
C SER A 22 -2.53 -15.80 15.95
N GLN A 23 -2.20 -15.69 17.24
CA GLN A 23 -1.08 -16.44 17.81
C GLN A 23 -1.27 -17.96 17.67
N ARG A 24 -2.52 -18.45 17.74
CA ARG A 24 -2.87 -19.87 17.50
C ARG A 24 -2.60 -20.27 16.04
N ALA A 25 -2.96 -19.41 15.09
CA ALA A 25 -2.69 -19.65 13.68
C ALA A 25 -1.18 -19.63 13.38
N LEU A 26 -0.44 -18.71 13.99
CA LEU A 26 1.02 -18.68 13.87
C LEU A 26 1.64 -19.94 14.48
N SER A 27 1.18 -20.39 15.64
CA SER A 27 1.62 -21.61 16.30
C SER A 27 1.50 -22.84 15.39
N ALA A 28 0.33 -22.99 14.73
CA ALA A 28 0.10 -24.07 13.79
C ALA A 28 1.05 -24.04 12.58
N ARG A 29 1.51 -22.85 12.16
CA ARG A 29 2.42 -22.68 11.02
C ARG A 29 3.89 -22.81 11.38
N SER A 30 4.30 -22.29 12.54
CA SER A 30 5.70 -22.28 12.97
C SER A 30 6.12 -23.52 13.76
N GLY A 31 5.15 -24.31 14.24
CA GLY A 31 5.41 -25.41 15.17
C GLY A 31 5.81 -24.94 16.58
N VAL A 32 5.84 -23.63 16.84
CA VAL A 32 6.13 -23.07 18.17
C VAL A 32 4.83 -23.00 18.97
N PRO A 33 4.76 -23.49 20.23
CA PRO A 33 3.53 -23.45 21.02
C PRO A 33 2.96 -22.05 21.17
N GLN A 34 1.63 -21.90 21.09
CA GLN A 34 0.96 -20.59 21.21
C GLN A 34 1.29 -19.86 22.52
N SER A 35 1.37 -20.59 23.63
CA SER A 35 1.76 -20.03 24.93
C SER A 35 3.18 -19.47 24.90
N HIS A 36 4.09 -20.11 24.16
CA HIS A 36 5.46 -19.66 23.99
C HIS A 36 5.52 -18.41 23.10
N ILE A 37 4.80 -18.41 21.97
CA ILE A 37 4.65 -17.23 21.11
C ILE A 37 4.11 -16.03 21.91
N SER A 38 3.09 -16.23 22.73
CA SER A 38 2.53 -15.16 23.56
C SER A 38 3.56 -14.55 24.52
N LYS A 39 4.37 -15.40 25.18
CA LYS A 39 5.42 -14.95 26.10
C LYS A 39 6.55 -14.23 25.35
N ILE A 40 6.91 -14.71 24.16
CA ILE A 40 7.89 -14.04 23.30
C ILE A 40 7.39 -12.64 22.93
N GLU A 41 6.14 -12.53 22.44
CA GLU A 41 5.55 -11.26 22.03
C GLU A 41 5.36 -10.26 23.17
N SER A 42 5.22 -10.73 24.42
CA SER A 42 5.14 -9.87 25.59
C SER A 42 6.51 -9.59 26.25
N GLY A 43 7.61 -10.10 25.69
CA GLY A 43 8.95 -9.97 26.28
C GLY A 43 9.15 -10.74 27.59
N ALA A 44 8.23 -11.66 27.94
CA ALA A 44 8.29 -12.42 29.19
C ALA A 44 9.29 -13.57 29.15
N VAL A 45 9.80 -13.94 27.97
CA VAL A 45 10.82 -14.97 27.79
C VAL A 45 11.85 -14.54 26.75
N ASN A 46 13.06 -15.11 26.86
CA ASN A 46 14.13 -14.89 25.90
C ASN A 46 13.80 -15.56 24.55
N LEU A 47 13.92 -14.78 23.48
CA LEU A 47 13.78 -15.26 22.12
C LEU A 47 15.01 -16.08 21.70
N THR A 48 14.85 -17.39 21.53
CA THR A 48 15.91 -18.25 21.00
C THR A 48 16.04 -18.11 19.49
N VAL A 49 17.23 -18.39 18.94
CA VAL A 49 17.46 -18.38 17.48
C VAL A 49 16.53 -19.37 16.78
N SER A 50 16.34 -20.57 17.34
CA SER A 50 15.43 -21.58 16.78
C SER A 50 13.98 -21.07 16.67
N SER A 51 13.47 -20.43 17.73
CA SER A 51 12.11 -19.88 17.74
C SER A 51 12.01 -18.68 16.79
N LEU A 52 13.03 -17.82 16.76
CA LEU A 52 13.12 -16.69 15.84
C LEU A 52 13.04 -17.15 14.38
N THR A 53 13.87 -18.12 13.97
CA THR A 53 13.88 -18.65 12.61
C THR A 53 12.55 -19.32 12.26
N ALA A 54 12.00 -20.14 13.14
CA ALA A 54 10.72 -20.81 12.91
C ALA A 54 9.56 -19.83 12.74
N ILE A 55 9.48 -18.80 13.60
CA ILE A 55 8.44 -17.77 13.53
C ILE A 55 8.65 -16.88 12.30
N ALA A 56 9.89 -16.47 12.00
CA ALA A 56 10.21 -15.65 10.82
C ALA A 56 9.77 -16.35 9.53
N ASN A 57 10.15 -17.62 9.35
CA ASN A 57 9.76 -18.41 8.18
C ASN A 57 8.24 -18.53 8.05
N ALA A 58 7.51 -18.80 9.15
CA ALA A 58 6.05 -18.85 9.14
C ALA A 58 5.38 -17.49 8.83
N LEU A 59 6.14 -16.39 8.97
CA LEU A 59 5.75 -15.03 8.63
C LEU A 59 6.33 -14.57 7.29
N ASP A 60 6.80 -15.47 6.42
CA ASP A 60 7.48 -15.17 5.14
C ASP A 60 8.58 -14.10 5.30
N LEU A 61 9.33 -14.17 6.41
CA LEU A 61 10.50 -13.34 6.68
C LEU A 61 11.74 -14.22 6.66
N GLU A 62 12.82 -13.69 6.10
CA GLU A 62 14.12 -14.36 6.04
C GLU A 62 15.10 -13.76 7.04
N LEU A 63 15.82 -14.62 7.77
CA LEU A 63 16.88 -14.19 8.68
C LEU A 63 18.22 -14.16 7.93
N ALA A 64 18.72 -12.96 7.64
CA ALA A 64 19.99 -12.77 6.94
C ALA A 64 21.02 -12.06 7.83
N LEU A 65 22.27 -12.52 7.76
CA LEU A 65 23.41 -11.83 8.35
C LEU A 65 23.98 -10.85 7.32
N VAL A 66 23.99 -9.57 7.69
CA VAL A 66 24.47 -8.48 6.82
C VAL A 66 25.69 -7.84 7.46
N PRO A 67 26.76 -7.52 6.69
CA PRO A 67 27.88 -6.74 7.20
C PRO A 67 27.39 -5.42 7.83
N ARG A 68 27.91 -5.07 9.01
CA ARG A 68 27.48 -3.85 9.75
C ARG A 68 27.57 -2.57 8.90
N LYS A 69 28.59 -2.46 8.04
CA LYS A 69 28.77 -1.33 7.11
C LYS A 69 27.68 -1.25 6.03
N ALA A 70 27.08 -2.38 5.67
CA ALA A 70 26.00 -2.48 4.68
C ALA A 70 24.59 -2.38 5.29
N ALA A 71 24.46 -2.48 6.62
CA ALA A 71 23.16 -2.43 7.30
C ALA A 71 22.31 -1.16 6.97
N PRO A 72 22.88 0.06 6.85
CA PRO A 72 22.11 1.22 6.44
C PRO A 72 21.52 1.08 5.03
N ALA A 73 22.28 0.54 4.07
CA ALA A 73 21.81 0.35 2.69
C ALA A 73 20.68 -0.67 2.63
N VAL A 74 20.80 -1.80 3.34
CA VAL A 74 19.72 -2.80 3.44
C VAL A 74 18.46 -2.18 4.01
N ARG A 75 18.54 -1.41 5.10
CA ARG A 75 17.36 -0.72 5.69
C ARG A 75 16.66 0.20 4.69
N THR A 76 17.41 0.92 3.86
CA THR A 76 16.83 1.79 2.82
C THR A 76 16.06 0.98 1.77
N ILE A 77 16.63 -0.13 1.30
CA ILE A 77 15.99 -1.03 0.33
C ILE A 77 14.75 -1.69 0.96
N THR A 78 14.84 -2.18 2.19
CA THR A 78 13.69 -2.80 2.88
C THR A 78 12.56 -1.81 3.13
N ARG A 79 12.88 -0.52 3.33
CA ARG A 79 11.88 0.54 3.47
C ARG A 79 11.14 0.78 2.15
N SER A 80 11.83 0.88 1.01
CA SER A 80 11.18 1.08 -0.28
C SER A 80 10.30 -0.11 -0.70
N VAL A 81 10.65 -1.33 -0.29
CA VAL A 81 9.81 -2.53 -0.52
C VAL A 81 8.54 -2.53 0.35
N ASN A 82 8.64 -2.07 1.60
CA ASN A 82 7.50 -2.03 2.54
C ASN A 82 6.61 -0.79 2.39
N ASP A 83 7.17 0.31 1.90
CA ASP A 83 6.46 1.55 1.57
C ASP A 83 5.77 1.42 0.21
N ALA A 84 4.99 0.34 0.01
CA ALA A 84 3.91 0.41 -0.96
C ALA A 84 3.09 1.66 -0.59
N PRO A 85 2.91 2.63 -1.50
CA PRO A 85 2.43 3.95 -1.14
C PRO A 85 1.08 3.78 -0.45
N LYS A 86 1.01 4.09 0.85
CA LYS A 86 -0.26 3.99 1.58
C LYS A 86 -1.03 5.26 1.33
N ALA A 87 -2.31 5.13 0.95
CA ALA A 87 -3.20 6.26 0.76
C ALA A 87 -3.12 7.18 1.99
N THR A 88 -2.88 8.47 1.77
CA THR A 88 -2.85 9.46 2.85
C THR A 88 -4.18 9.46 3.59
N PRO A 89 -4.21 9.70 4.92
CA PRO A 89 -5.46 9.78 5.67
C PRO A 89 -6.48 10.75 5.05
N GLU A 90 -5.99 11.85 4.47
CA GLU A 90 -6.75 12.86 3.76
C GLU A 90 -7.36 12.30 2.47
N ALA A 91 -6.57 11.60 1.66
CA ALA A 91 -7.07 10.96 0.43
C ALA A 91 -8.16 9.92 0.74
N ARG A 92 -7.95 9.09 1.78
CA ARG A 92 -8.96 8.11 2.23
C ARG A 92 -10.27 8.80 2.64
N LYS A 93 -10.16 9.91 3.37
CA LYS A 93 -11.32 10.68 3.83
C LYS A 93 -12.08 11.30 2.66
N GLU A 94 -11.39 11.85 1.67
CA GLU A 94 -12.04 12.43 0.48
C GLU A 94 -12.66 11.36 -0.44
N ILE A 95 -12.00 10.22 -0.64
CA ILE A 95 -12.60 9.08 -1.34
C ILE A 95 -13.89 8.62 -0.64
N ALA A 96 -13.88 8.50 0.69
CA ALA A 96 -15.06 8.10 1.46
C ALA A 96 -16.20 9.14 1.40
N ARG A 97 -15.87 10.43 1.24
CA ARG A 97 -16.85 11.50 1.02
C ARG A 97 -17.47 11.40 -0.37
N LEU A 98 -16.65 11.23 -1.41
CA LEU A 98 -17.11 11.04 -2.79
C LEU A 98 -18.00 9.80 -2.93
N ALA A 99 -17.62 8.68 -2.30
CA ALA A 99 -18.42 7.46 -2.31
C ALA A 99 -19.85 7.70 -1.78
N ARG A 100 -19.98 8.39 -0.65
CA ARG A 100 -21.29 8.72 -0.06
C ARG A 100 -22.13 9.63 -0.93
N GLN A 101 -21.52 10.61 -1.60
CA GLN A 101 -22.26 11.47 -2.54
C GLN A 101 -22.74 10.70 -3.76
N LEU A 102 -21.92 9.80 -4.32
CA LEU A 102 -22.35 8.96 -5.43
C LEU A 102 -23.49 8.05 -5.03
N GLU A 103 -23.45 7.49 -3.82
CA GLU A 103 -24.57 6.69 -3.29
C GLU A 103 -25.85 7.54 -3.13
N HIS A 104 -25.73 8.79 -2.67
CA HIS A 104 -26.85 9.71 -2.61
C HIS A 104 -27.44 10.00 -3.99
N ILE A 105 -26.60 10.31 -4.99
CA ILE A 105 -27.04 10.57 -6.37
C ILE A 105 -27.69 9.31 -6.99
N GLN A 106 -27.19 8.12 -6.68
CA GLN A 106 -27.82 6.86 -7.11
C GLN A 106 -29.23 6.70 -6.54
N SER A 107 -29.45 7.10 -5.28
CA SER A 107 -30.77 7.02 -4.63
C SER A 107 -31.82 7.96 -5.26
N LEU A 108 -31.39 9.00 -5.98
CA LEU A 108 -32.26 9.92 -6.72
C LEU A 108 -32.81 9.32 -8.02
N LYS A 109 -32.49 8.06 -8.35
CA LYS A 109 -32.92 7.35 -9.58
C LYS A 109 -32.62 8.13 -10.86
N ILE A 110 -31.46 8.77 -10.92
CA ILE A 110 -30.97 9.42 -12.14
C ILE A 110 -30.48 8.32 -13.08
N ASP A 111 -31.40 7.75 -13.86
CA ASP A 111 -31.11 6.75 -14.90
C ASP A 111 -30.36 7.41 -16.08
N SER A 112 -29.07 7.60 -15.90
CA SER A 112 -28.19 8.09 -16.95
C SER A 112 -27.00 7.15 -17.12
N LEU A 113 -26.78 6.72 -18.36
CA LEU A 113 -25.54 6.07 -18.80
C LEU A 113 -24.28 6.86 -18.39
N ALA A 114 -24.39 8.18 -18.20
CA ALA A 114 -23.31 9.01 -17.69
C ALA A 114 -22.93 8.67 -16.24
N PHE A 115 -23.92 8.37 -15.39
CA PHE A 115 -23.71 8.04 -13.99
C PHE A 115 -23.06 6.66 -13.82
N GLU A 116 -23.49 5.65 -14.60
CA GLU A 116 -22.84 4.32 -14.58
C GLU A 116 -21.36 4.38 -14.99
N LYS A 117 -21.05 5.16 -16.03
CA LYS A 117 -19.66 5.42 -16.47
C LYS A 117 -18.84 6.02 -15.33
N LEU A 118 -19.42 7.00 -14.64
CA LEU A 118 -18.78 7.68 -13.52
C LEU A 118 -18.55 6.74 -12.33
N GLN A 119 -19.53 5.90 -11.97
CA GLN A 119 -19.36 4.90 -10.93
C GLN A 119 -18.26 3.89 -11.25
N ARG A 120 -18.18 3.43 -12.51
CA ARG A 120 -17.09 2.55 -12.96
C ARG A 120 -15.72 3.23 -12.82
N GLN A 121 -15.58 4.47 -13.28
CA GLN A 121 -14.34 5.24 -13.14
C GLN A 121 -13.95 5.47 -11.68
N PHE A 122 -14.93 5.72 -10.81
CA PHE A 122 -14.67 5.86 -9.37
C PHE A 122 -14.15 4.56 -8.76
N ARG A 123 -14.70 3.38 -9.14
CA ARG A 123 -14.18 2.08 -8.71
C ARG A 123 -12.73 1.85 -9.16
N GLU A 124 -12.40 2.23 -10.40
CA GLU A 124 -11.03 2.15 -10.92
C GLU A 124 -10.09 3.11 -10.16
N LEU A 125 -10.53 4.35 -9.90
CA LEU A 125 -9.75 5.32 -9.14
C LEU A 125 -9.46 4.83 -7.71
N ARG A 126 -10.42 4.16 -7.06
CA ARG A 126 -10.22 3.57 -5.74
C ARG A 126 -9.12 2.51 -5.69
N GLN A 127 -8.83 1.82 -6.80
CA GLN A 127 -7.70 0.89 -6.86
C GLN A 127 -6.34 1.62 -6.77
N PHE A 128 -6.32 2.89 -7.18
CA PHE A 128 -5.14 3.77 -7.12
C PHE A 128 -5.16 4.72 -5.91
N GLU A 129 -6.02 4.49 -4.90
CA GLU A 129 -6.13 5.36 -3.71
C GLU A 129 -4.78 5.62 -3.03
N ASN A 130 -3.94 4.60 -3.08
CA ASN A 130 -2.60 4.53 -2.55
C ASN A 130 -1.62 5.54 -3.17
N LEU A 131 -1.86 5.95 -4.41
CA LEU A 131 -1.00 6.88 -5.17
C LEU A 131 -1.46 8.35 -5.04
N ILE A 132 -2.62 8.59 -4.42
CA ILE A 132 -3.18 9.93 -4.31
C ILE A 132 -2.43 10.72 -3.24
N ARG A 133 -1.54 11.61 -3.69
CA ARG A 133 -0.81 12.56 -2.83
C ARG A 133 -1.51 13.90 -2.69
N ASN A 134 -2.14 14.39 -3.76
CA ASN A 134 -2.94 15.63 -3.74
C ASN A 134 -4.45 15.30 -3.77
N THR A 135 -5.22 15.97 -2.92
CA THR A 135 -6.68 15.81 -2.77
C THR A 135 -7.50 16.92 -3.43
N ASP A 136 -6.86 17.93 -4.01
CA ASP A 136 -7.54 19.10 -4.62
C ASP A 136 -8.44 18.69 -5.79
N THR A 137 -7.98 17.76 -6.62
CA THR A 137 -8.76 17.21 -7.73
C THR A 137 -9.98 16.44 -7.23
N LEU A 138 -9.83 15.61 -6.19
CA LEU A 138 -10.95 14.92 -5.52
C LEU A 138 -11.96 15.92 -4.97
N ARG A 139 -11.49 17.02 -4.36
CA ARG A 139 -12.35 18.09 -3.86
C ARG A 139 -13.10 18.78 -4.99
N SER A 140 -12.46 19.08 -6.12
CA SER A 140 -13.12 19.70 -7.27
C SER A 140 -14.21 18.80 -7.88
N ILE A 141 -13.95 17.49 -8.00
CA ILE A 141 -14.94 16.49 -8.45
C ILE A 141 -16.14 16.48 -7.48
N ARG A 142 -15.87 16.52 -6.18
CA ARG A 142 -16.89 16.54 -5.12
C ARG A 142 -17.81 17.75 -5.21
N GLU A 143 -17.24 18.93 -5.46
CA GLU A 143 -18.02 20.16 -5.62
C GLU A 143 -18.82 20.13 -6.94
N ALA A 144 -18.25 19.61 -8.04
CA ALA A 144 -18.98 19.40 -9.29
C ALA A 144 -20.18 18.44 -9.10
N LEU A 145 -20.03 17.39 -8.30
CA LEU A 145 -21.10 16.45 -7.99
C LEU A 145 -22.23 17.06 -7.15
N LYS A 146 -22.00 18.13 -6.38
CA LYS A 146 -23.09 18.85 -5.69
C LYS A 146 -23.99 19.61 -6.65
N ALA A 147 -23.45 20.06 -7.79
CA ALA A 147 -24.23 20.78 -8.80
C ALA A 147 -25.16 19.86 -9.62
N VAL A 148 -25.13 18.55 -9.36
CA VAL A 148 -25.96 17.55 -10.06
C VAL A 148 -27.44 17.65 -9.71
N GLU A 149 -27.78 18.23 -8.56
CA GLU A 149 -29.17 18.47 -8.12
C GLU A 149 -29.86 19.64 -8.85
N GLY A 150 -29.13 20.38 -9.71
CA GLY A 150 -29.64 21.52 -10.46
C GLY A 150 -30.02 21.22 -11.93
N PRO A 151 -30.54 22.22 -12.66
CA PRO A 151 -30.98 22.07 -14.07
C PRO A 151 -29.84 21.73 -15.06
N ALA A 152 -28.57 21.87 -14.64
CA ALA A 152 -27.38 21.51 -15.41
C ALA A 152 -26.75 20.16 -14.97
N GLY A 153 -27.47 19.31 -14.25
CA GLY A 153 -26.89 18.15 -13.57
C GLY A 153 -26.22 17.13 -14.49
N VAL A 154 -26.70 16.96 -15.72
CA VAL A 154 -26.08 16.06 -16.72
C VAL A 154 -24.72 16.59 -17.19
N ALA A 155 -24.57 17.91 -17.36
CA ALA A 155 -23.29 18.52 -17.73
C ALA A 155 -22.27 18.39 -16.58
N ALA A 156 -22.72 18.62 -15.34
CA ALA A 156 -21.90 18.44 -14.14
C ALA A 156 -21.39 16.99 -13.98
N LEU A 157 -22.23 15.99 -14.29
CA LEU A 157 -21.83 14.58 -14.30
C LEU A 157 -20.76 14.28 -15.36
N GLN A 158 -20.87 14.85 -16.56
CA GLN A 158 -19.87 14.67 -17.62
C GLN A 158 -18.52 15.31 -17.24
N ASP A 159 -18.55 16.50 -16.64
CA ASP A 159 -17.32 17.18 -16.22
C ASP A 159 -16.63 16.46 -15.06
N ALA A 160 -17.39 16.00 -14.07
CA ALA A 160 -16.87 15.14 -13.00
C ALA A 160 -16.26 13.84 -13.56
N SER A 161 -16.90 13.23 -14.56
CA SER A 161 -16.36 12.04 -15.25
C SER A 161 -15.05 12.32 -15.98
N LYS A 162 -14.92 13.44 -16.69
CA LYS A 162 -13.67 13.85 -17.35
C LYS A 162 -12.54 14.07 -16.35
N GLN A 163 -12.80 14.81 -15.27
CA GLN A 163 -11.82 15.08 -14.23
C GLN A 163 -11.33 13.79 -13.55
N MET A 164 -12.25 12.86 -13.27
CA MET A 164 -11.92 11.57 -12.67
C MET A 164 -11.08 10.69 -13.60
N ASN A 165 -11.37 10.70 -14.91
CA ASN A 165 -10.54 10.05 -15.92
C ASN A 165 -9.13 10.64 -16.00
N SER A 166 -9.01 11.97 -16.04
CA SER A 166 -7.70 12.63 -16.09
C SER A 166 -6.88 12.32 -14.84
N LEU A 167 -7.50 12.33 -13.66
CA LEU A 167 -6.84 11.94 -12.42
C LEU A 167 -6.38 10.47 -12.46
N ARG A 168 -7.23 9.55 -12.90
CA ARG A 168 -6.87 8.13 -13.04
C ARG A 168 -5.72 7.92 -14.03
N ASN A 169 -5.71 8.63 -15.16
CA ASN A 169 -4.62 8.55 -16.15
C ASN A 169 -3.29 9.08 -15.59
N LEU A 170 -3.31 10.20 -14.86
CA LEU A 170 -2.13 10.74 -14.19
C LEU A 170 -1.57 9.75 -13.15
N LEU A 171 -2.45 9.14 -12.35
CA LEU A 171 -2.05 8.14 -11.37
C LEU A 171 -1.48 6.88 -12.05
N ALA A 172 -2.08 6.42 -13.14
CA ALA A 172 -1.61 5.28 -13.91
C ALA A 172 -0.25 5.54 -14.59
N GLN A 173 -0.01 6.75 -15.09
CA GLN A 173 1.30 7.12 -15.66
C GLN A 173 2.39 7.22 -14.59
N GLY A 174 2.07 7.68 -13.37
CA GLY A 174 3.00 7.72 -12.25
C GLY A 174 3.51 6.34 -11.80
N VAL A 175 2.72 5.28 -11.99
CA VAL A 175 3.17 3.88 -11.77
C VAL A 175 4.33 3.52 -12.71
N GLY A 176 4.30 4.03 -13.95
CA GLY A 176 5.31 3.76 -14.95
C GLY A 176 6.68 4.38 -14.66
N ASP A 177 6.74 5.53 -13.98
CA ASP A 177 8.01 6.19 -13.68
C ASP A 177 8.77 5.55 -12.49
N GLU A 178 8.06 5.03 -11.48
CA GLU A 178 8.70 4.23 -10.42
C GLU A 178 9.22 2.87 -10.95
N GLU A 179 8.58 2.28 -11.96
CA GLU A 179 9.11 1.09 -12.65
C GLU A 179 10.26 1.42 -13.62
N ARG A 180 10.23 2.57 -14.30
CA ARG A 180 11.33 3.01 -15.19
C ARG A 180 12.60 3.41 -14.45
N THR A 181 12.53 3.77 -13.17
CA THR A 181 13.74 3.95 -12.34
C THR A 181 14.42 2.63 -11.96
N ARG A 182 13.80 1.48 -12.27
CA ARG A 182 14.36 0.13 -12.06
C ARG A 182 15.02 -0.45 -13.31
N VAL A 183 15.51 0.36 -14.26
CA VAL A 183 16.41 -0.19 -15.29
C VAL A 183 17.75 -0.48 -14.59
N PRO A 184 18.18 -1.76 -14.47
CA PRO A 184 19.49 -2.06 -13.94
C PRO A 184 20.52 -1.44 -14.88
N ARG A 185 21.34 -0.51 -14.37
CA ARG A 185 22.50 0.00 -15.10
C ARG A 185 23.33 -1.21 -15.52
N PRO A 186 23.60 -1.44 -16.81
CA PRO A 186 24.45 -2.54 -17.23
C PRO A 186 25.82 -2.33 -16.60
N ALA A 187 26.19 -3.24 -15.70
CA ALA A 187 27.56 -3.38 -15.25
C ALA A 187 28.34 -3.99 -16.42
N TYR A 188 29.49 -3.40 -16.75
CA TYR A 188 30.34 -3.70 -17.90
C TYR A 188 29.95 -3.03 -19.23
N ARG A 189 30.69 -1.97 -19.58
CA ARG A 189 31.24 -1.87 -20.93
C ARG A 189 32.53 -2.67 -20.89
N LEU A 190 32.56 -3.81 -21.57
CA LEU A 190 33.82 -4.42 -21.99
C LEU A 190 34.43 -3.40 -22.96
N ASP A 191 35.44 -2.65 -22.51
CA ASP A 191 36.41 -2.11 -23.45
C ASP A 191 37.08 -3.34 -24.06
N GLY A 192 36.74 -3.60 -25.33
CA GLY A 192 37.33 -4.66 -26.09
C GLY A 192 38.81 -4.40 -26.23
N ASP A 193 39.61 -5.39 -25.84
CA ASP A 193 40.95 -5.59 -26.36
C ASP A 193 40.90 -5.42 -27.88
N ASN A 194 41.60 -4.41 -28.39
CA ASN A 194 42.08 -4.43 -29.76
C ASN A 194 43.59 -4.64 -29.67
N ASP A 195 43.98 -5.89 -29.93
CA ASP A 195 45.30 -6.25 -30.42
C ASP A 195 45.61 -5.45 -31.70
N GLU A 196 46.72 -4.70 -31.69
CA GLU A 196 47.70 -4.56 -32.78
C GLU A 196 48.97 -3.85 -32.29
#